data_AF-A0A6L5Z1M7-F1
#
_entry.id   AF-A0A6L5Z1M7-F1
#
_cell.length_a   1.000
_cell.length_b   1.000
_cell.length_c   1.000
_cell.angle_alpha   90.00
_cell.angle_beta   90.00
_cell.angle_gamma   90.00
#
_symmetry.space_group_name_H-M   'P 1'
#
loop_
_entity.id
_entity.type
_entity.pdbx_description
1 polymer ?
#
loop_
_entity_poly.entity_id
_entity_poly.type
_entity_poly.pdbx_seq_one_letter_code
_entity_poly.pdbx_strand_id
1 'polypeptide(L)'
;MQADIARTAGNIDRGYAIHRQVVRTPQIGICGGFGQHRGPIGIQVSGCRGPDYTRLETPVPVDVTAERQKLVALRERELTLRAQSQPGVAACYARYQG
;
A
#
# COMPACT_ATOMS: atom_id res chain seq x y z
N MET A 1 -2.68 -13.32 3.11
CA MET A 1 -2.16 -14.57 2.53
C MET A 1 -2.06 -14.52 1.01
N GLN A 2 -3.16 -14.43 0.25
CA GLN A 2 -3.07 -14.35 -1.23
C GLN A 2 -2.26 -13.16 -1.72
N ALA A 3 -2.42 -11.99 -1.08
CA ALA A 3 -1.60 -10.81 -1.37
C ALA A 3 -0.11 -11.04 -1.10
N ASP A 4 0.24 -11.86 -0.11
CA ASP A 4 1.64 -12.18 0.23
C ASP A 4 2.24 -13.17 -0.77
N ILE A 5 1.44 -14.17 -1.20
CA ILE A 5 1.80 -15.12 -2.26
C ILE A 5 2.05 -14.38 -3.58
N ALA A 6 1.12 -13.51 -3.98
CA ALA A 6 1.26 -12.71 -5.20
C ALA A 6 2.47 -11.77 -5.14
N ARG A 7 2.71 -11.13 -3.98
CA ARG A 7 3.87 -10.27 -3.76
C ARG A 7 5.18 -11.04 -3.87
N THR A 8 5.30 -12.19 -3.21
CA THR A 8 6.50 -13.02 -3.26
C THR A 8 6.73 -13.61 -4.65
N ALA A 9 5.68 -14.06 -5.35
CA ALA A 9 5.80 -14.49 -6.75
C ALA A 9 6.33 -13.36 -7.64
N GLY A 10 5.76 -12.15 -7.54
CA GLY A 10 6.25 -11.00 -8.29
C GLY A 10 7.68 -10.58 -7.93
N ASN A 11 8.12 -10.77 -6.68
CA ASN A 11 9.51 -10.52 -6.28
C ASN A 11 10.47 -11.52 -6.95
N ILE A 12 10.08 -12.80 -7.04
CA ILE A 12 10.85 -13.85 -7.71
C ILE A 12 10.96 -13.54 -9.21
N ASP A 13 9.85 -13.18 -9.86
CA ASP A 13 9.81 -12.90 -11.30
C ASP A 13 10.73 -11.73 -11.69
N ARG A 14 10.83 -10.71 -10.82
CA ARG A 14 11.68 -9.53 -11.06
C ARG A 14 13.10 -9.68 -10.52
N GLY A 15 13.34 -10.60 -9.59
CA GLY A 15 14.62 -10.74 -8.87
C GLY A 15 14.89 -9.68 -7.80
N TYR A 16 13.89 -8.86 -7.44
CA TYR A 16 13.98 -7.84 -6.40
C TYR A 16 12.62 -7.58 -5.74
N ALA A 17 12.65 -7.10 -4.49
CA ALA A 17 11.48 -6.61 -3.78
C ALA A 17 11.30 -5.10 -4.02
N ILE A 18 10.06 -4.65 -3.97
CA ILE A 18 9.76 -3.22 -3.97
C ILE A 18 9.55 -2.77 -2.53
N HIS A 19 10.47 -1.96 -2.01
CA HIS A 19 10.31 -1.30 -0.73
C HIS A 19 9.58 0.03 -0.93
N ARG A 20 8.53 0.26 -0.13
CA ARG A 20 7.72 1.48 -0.21
C ARG A 20 7.90 2.28 1.05
N GLN A 21 8.24 3.56 0.90
CA GLN A 21 8.35 4.48 2.02
C GLN A 21 7.60 5.78 1.71
N VAL A 22 7.03 6.39 2.75
CA VAL A 22 6.41 7.71 2.65
C VAL A 22 7.42 8.72 3.17
N VAL A 23 7.86 9.63 2.31
CA VAL A 23 8.84 10.66 2.65
C VAL A 23 8.19 12.03 2.72
N ARG A 24 8.45 12.76 3.81
CA ARG A 24 8.02 14.15 3.97
C ARG A 24 8.84 15.00 3.01
N THR A 25 8.19 15.61 2.03
CA THR A 25 8.84 16.43 1.02
C THR A 25 8.38 17.88 1.22
N PRO A 26 9.29 18.86 1.31
CA PRO A 26 8.89 20.26 1.36
C PRO A 26 8.32 20.66 0.00
N GLN A 27 7.08 21.13 -0.03
CA GLN A 27 6.49 21.74 -1.21
C GLN A 27 6.21 23.23 -0.98
N ILE A 28 6.42 24.00 -2.03
CA ILE A 28 6.00 25.40 -2.14
C ILE A 28 4.80 25.40 -3.06
N GLY A 29 3.61 25.50 -2.47
CA GLY A 29 2.35 25.62 -3.20
C GLY A 29 1.96 27.09 -3.38
N ILE A 30 1.16 27.37 -4.39
CA ILE A 30 0.46 28.64 -4.53
C ILE A 30 -0.86 28.53 -3.77
N CYS A 31 -1.04 29.37 -2.75
CA CYS A 31 -2.31 29.56 -2.08
C CYS A 31 -2.99 30.82 -2.63
N GLY A 32 -4.19 30.64 -3.16
CA GLY A 32 -5.10 31.75 -3.45
C GLY A 32 -5.94 32.06 -2.21
N GLY A 33 -5.91 33.30 -1.75
CA GLY A 33 -6.82 33.79 -0.70
C GLY A 33 -7.49 35.09 -1.15
N PHE A 34 -8.74 35.29 -0.75
CA PHE A 34 -9.41 36.59 -0.87
C PHE A 34 -8.99 37.45 0.34
N GLY A 35 -8.01 38.33 0.16
CA GLY A 35 -7.57 39.27 1.18
C GLY A 35 -8.24 40.64 1.04
N GLN A 36 -9.05 41.06 2.00
CA GLN A 36 -9.48 42.46 2.14
C GLN A 36 -8.37 43.27 2.83
N HIS A 37 -7.40 43.77 2.06
CA HIS A 37 -6.55 44.85 2.53
C HIS A 37 -6.56 46.01 1.54
N ARG A 38 -7.41 47.01 1.86
CA ARG A 38 -7.41 48.39 1.33
C ARG A 38 -7.22 48.51 -0.19
N GLY A 39 -8.23 48.13 -0.96
CA GLY A 39 -8.27 48.30 -2.42
C GLY A 39 -9.21 47.30 -3.09
N PRO A 40 -9.59 47.49 -4.37
CA PRO A 40 -10.55 46.63 -5.06
C PRO A 40 -10.08 45.16 -5.03
N ILE A 41 -11.03 44.24 -4.93
CA ILE A 41 -10.83 42.80 -4.71
C ILE A 41 -9.82 42.24 -5.74
N GLY A 42 -8.56 42.11 -5.33
CA GLY A 42 -7.49 41.51 -6.11
C GLY A 42 -7.20 40.10 -5.60
N ILE A 43 -6.99 39.16 -6.53
CA ILE A 43 -6.55 37.79 -6.21
C ILE A 43 -5.15 37.89 -5.57
N GLN A 44 -5.04 37.68 -4.26
CA GLN A 44 -3.74 37.55 -3.61
C GLN A 44 -3.25 36.11 -3.73
N VAL A 45 -2.09 35.96 -4.38
CA VAL A 45 -1.37 34.71 -4.58
C VAL A 45 -0.26 34.69 -3.53
N SER A 46 -0.45 33.95 -2.43
CA SER A 46 0.58 33.78 -1.39
C SER A 46 1.23 32.40 -1.50
N GLY A 47 2.52 32.29 -1.18
CA GLY A 47 3.22 31.00 -1.17
C GLY A 47 2.93 30.22 0.10
N CYS A 48 2.27 29.07 0.00
CA CYS A 48 2.10 28.16 1.12
C CYS A 48 3.26 27.16 1.20
N ARG A 49 3.93 27.11 2.35
CA ARG A 49 4.83 26.00 2.70
C ARG A 49 4.07 25.03 3.59
N GLY A 50 3.71 23.89 3.03
CA GLY A 50 3.17 22.76 3.76
C GLY A 50 4.09 21.54 3.59
N PRO A 51 4.22 20.68 4.60
CA PRO A 51 4.80 19.37 4.37
C PRO A 51 3.86 18.52 3.53
N ASP A 52 4.35 18.03 2.40
CA ASP A 52 3.66 17.01 1.62
C ASP A 52 4.30 15.64 1.87
N TYR A 53 3.60 14.57 1.54
CA TYR A 53 4.01 13.18 1.76
C TYR A 53 4.04 12.43 0.43
N THR A 54 5.24 12.22 -0.10
CA THR A 54 5.44 11.49 -1.36
C THR A 54 5.67 10.01 -1.09
N ARG A 55 5.05 9.14 -1.89
CA ARG A 55 5.35 7.70 -1.90
C ARG A 55 6.55 7.44 -2.80
N LEU A 56 7.62 6.91 -2.21
CA LEU A 56 8.81 6.47 -2.92
C LEU A 56 8.86 4.94 -2.97
N GLU A 57 9.12 4.40 -4.15
CA GLU A 57 9.33 2.96 -4.37
C GLU A 57 10.79 2.71 -4.74
N THR A 58 11.46 1.84 -3.98
CA THR A 58 12.87 1.51 -4.17
C THR A 58 13.02 0.01 -4.43
N PRO A 59 13.68 -0.40 -5.54
CA PRO A 59 14.01 -1.81 -5.76
C PRO A 59 15.10 -2.23 -4.77
N VAL A 60 14.87 -3.33 -4.06
CA VAL A 60 15.80 -3.89 -3.08
C VAL A 60 16.15 -5.33 -3.50
N PRO A 61 17.44 -5.68 -3.57
CA PRO A 61 17.87 -7.05 -3.87
C PRO A 61 17.23 -8.06 -2.91
N VAL A 62 16.87 -9.23 -3.43
CA VAL A 62 16.35 -10.34 -2.63
C VAL A 62 17.11 -11.62 -2.92
N ASP A 63 17.17 -12.50 -1.93
CA ASP A 63 17.53 -13.89 -2.15
C ASP A 63 16.33 -14.62 -2.79
N VAL A 64 16.44 -14.90 -4.09
CA VAL A 64 15.40 -15.58 -4.86
C VAL A 64 15.16 -17.01 -4.35
N THR A 65 16.19 -17.67 -3.83
CA THR A 65 16.06 -19.02 -3.26
C THR A 65 15.24 -18.97 -1.98
N ALA A 66 15.54 -18.02 -1.09
CA ALA A 66 14.76 -17.80 0.13
C ALA A 66 13.30 -17.39 -0.18
N GLU A 67 13.07 -16.53 -1.16
CA GLU A 67 11.70 -16.15 -1.56
C GLU A 67 10.92 -17.34 -2.17
N ARG A 68 11.58 -18.26 -2.89
CA ARG A 68 10.93 -19.50 -3.37
C ARG A 68 10.52 -20.41 -2.23
N GLN A 69 11.38 -20.61 -1.23
CA GLN A 69 11.05 -21.41 -0.04
C GLN A 69 9.88 -20.79 0.71
N LYS A 70 9.89 -19.47 0.86
CA LYS A 70 8.78 -18.71 1.45
C LYS A 70 7.48 -18.86 0.66
N LEU A 71 7.53 -18.85 -0.67
CA LEU A 71 6.36 -19.06 -1.52
C LEU A 71 5.71 -20.42 -1.28
N VAL A 72 6.53 -21.47 -1.18
CA VAL A 72 6.06 -22.83 -0.88
C VAL A 72 5.36 -22.86 0.49
N ALA A 73 6.03 -22.35 1.52
CA ALA A 73 5.48 -22.31 2.88
C ALA A 73 4.16 -21.51 2.96
N LEU A 74 4.05 -20.39 2.22
CA LEU A 74 2.83 -19.59 2.16
C LEU A 74 1.67 -20.36 1.51
N ARG A 75 1.93 -21.12 0.44
CA ARG A 75 0.92 -21.94 -0.25
C ARG A 75 0.45 -23.10 0.62
N GLU A 76 1.36 -23.80 1.29
CA GLU A 76 1.01 -24.89 2.22
C GLU A 76 0.14 -24.38 3.37
N ARG A 77 0.50 -23.22 3.93
CA ARG A 77 -0.27 -22.58 4.99
C ARG A 77 -1.65 -22.13 4.51
N GLU A 78 -1.76 -21.61 3.30
CA GLU A 78 -3.06 -21.24 2.70
C GLU A 78 -3.97 -22.46 2.60
N LEU A 79 -3.46 -23.59 2.07
CA LEU A 79 -4.24 -24.83 1.95
C LEU A 79 -4.73 -25.32 3.32
N THR A 80 -3.84 -25.29 4.32
CA THR A 80 -4.15 -25.70 5.69
C THR A 80 -5.25 -24.83 6.30
N LEU A 81 -5.09 -23.50 6.23
CA LEU A 81 -6.07 -22.56 6.78
C LEU A 81 -7.41 -22.64 6.04
N ARG A 82 -7.39 -22.86 4.72
CA ARG A 82 -8.60 -23.04 3.94
C ARG A 82 -9.37 -24.28 4.40
N ALA A 83 -8.69 -25.41 4.54
CA ALA A 83 -9.29 -26.65 5.05
C ALA A 83 -9.87 -26.47 6.46
N GLN A 84 -9.16 -25.76 7.35
CA GLN A 84 -9.62 -25.49 8.72
C GLN A 84 -10.82 -24.52 8.77
N SER A 85 -10.88 -23.56 7.86
CA SER A 85 -11.95 -22.53 7.84
C SER A 85 -13.25 -22.99 7.20
N GLN A 86 -13.18 -23.95 6.25
CA GLN A 86 -14.35 -24.41 5.48
C GLN A 86 -15.54 -24.85 6.35
N PRO A 87 -15.36 -25.66 7.41
CA PRO A 87 -16.48 -26.07 8.26
C PRO A 87 -17.14 -24.89 8.98
N GLY A 88 -16.35 -23.94 9.49
CA GLY A 88 -16.87 -22.75 10.18
C GLY A 88 -17.62 -21.81 9.24
N VAL A 89 -17.12 -21.66 8.01
CA VAL A 89 -17.79 -20.89 6.96
C VAL A 89 -19.11 -21.55 6.55
N ALA A 90 -19.13 -22.87 6.35
CA ALA A 90 -20.34 -23.62 6.02
C ALA A 90 -21.40 -23.52 7.13
N ALA A 91 -20.98 -23.63 8.39
CA ALA A 91 -21.88 -23.47 9.55
C ALA A 91 -22.45 -22.04 9.63
N CYS A 92 -21.65 -21.02 9.32
CA CYS A 92 -22.10 -19.63 9.26
C CYS A 92 -23.18 -19.44 8.18
N TYR A 93 -22.95 -19.97 6.97
CA TYR A 93 -23.93 -19.92 5.90
C TYR A 93 -25.23 -20.65 6.27
N ALA A 94 -25.14 -21.85 6.82
CA ALA A 94 -26.32 -22.61 7.26
C ALA A 94 -27.14 -21.89 8.35
N ARG A 95 -26.49 -21.07 9.18
CA ARG A 95 -27.13 -20.37 10.31
C ARG A 95 -27.76 -19.02 9.93
N TYR A 96 -27.26 -18.37 8.88
CA TYR A 96 -27.65 -16.98 8.54
C TYR A 96 -28.15 -16.78 7.10
N GLN A 97 -28.04 -17.78 6.23
CA GLN A 97 -28.60 -17.77 4.87
C GLN A 97 -29.72 -18.80 4.67
N GLY A 98 -30.33 -19.25 5.78
CA GLY A 98 -31.58 -20.02 5.79
C GLY A 98 -32.79 -19.13 5.99
#